data_AF-A0A8E2I8P7-F1
#
_entry.id   AF-A0A8E2I8P7-F1
#
_cell.length_a   1.000
_cell.length_b   1.000
_cell.length_c   1.000
_cell.angle_alpha   90.00
_cell.angle_beta   90.00
_cell.angle_gamma   90.00
#
_symmetry.space_group_name_H-M   'P 1'
#
loop_
_entity.id
_entity.type
_entity.pdbx_description
1 polymer ?
#
loop_
_entity_poly.entity_id
_entity_poly.type
_entity_poly.pdbx_seq_one_letter_code
_entity_poly.pdbx_strand_id
1 'polypeptide(L)'
;MKLGQQVRFKKCLIKGHDGASFNYLTPKQEKELENTCQLKIRKLVEKEFGQHKTGIVVGKRRVGIETTLEEAQNHEGDFLDRFSWYDTTYDTVFLVACNLKGFYKVREEDLEVIS
;
A
#
# COMPACT_ATOMS: atom_id res chain seq x y z
N MET A 1 2.96 13.58 -8.67
CA MET A 1 4.44 13.58 -8.54
C MET A 1 5.14 13.20 -9.86
N LYS A 2 6.36 13.68 -10.11
CA LYS A 2 7.18 13.34 -11.30
C LYS A 2 8.31 12.34 -10.98
N LEU A 3 8.76 11.57 -11.98
CA LEU A 3 9.96 10.74 -11.84
C LEU A 3 11.20 11.62 -11.61
N GLY A 4 12.13 11.16 -10.77
CA GLY A 4 13.33 11.90 -10.40
C GLY A 4 13.11 12.99 -9.34
N GLN A 5 11.87 13.25 -8.94
CA GLN A 5 11.55 14.27 -7.96
C GLN A 5 11.97 13.83 -6.55
N GLN A 6 12.69 14.70 -5.83
CA GLN A 6 12.98 14.49 -4.42
C GLN A 6 11.73 14.72 -3.57
N VAL A 7 11.47 13.80 -2.66
CA VAL A 7 10.28 13.79 -1.83
C VAL A 7 10.62 13.38 -0.40
N ARG A 8 9.81 13.87 0.52
CA ARG A 8 9.81 13.51 1.94
C ARG A 8 8.47 12.87 2.28
N PHE A 9 8.50 11.81 3.09
CA PHE A 9 7.30 11.14 3.56
C PHE A 9 7.49 10.57 4.95
N LYS A 10 6.38 10.32 5.65
CA LYS A 10 6.37 9.68 6.96
C LYS A 10 5.61 8.35 6.94
N LYS A 11 4.51 8.28 6.19
CA LYS A 11 3.67 7.10 6.05
C LYS A 11 4.02 6.37 4.75
N CYS A 12 3.95 5.04 4.76
CA CYS A 12 4.06 4.24 3.55
C CYS A 12 3.26 2.94 3.72
N LEU A 13 2.87 2.33 2.60
CA LEU A 13 2.19 1.03 2.60
C LEU A 13 3.23 -0.09 2.75
N ILE A 14 3.05 -0.90 3.79
CA ILE A 14 3.80 -2.14 4.01
C ILE A 14 2.87 -3.29 3.62
N LYS A 15 3.42 -4.30 2.93
CA LYS A 15 2.67 -5.53 2.66
C LYS A 15 2.43 -6.25 3.99
N GLY A 16 1.23 -6.13 4.55
CA GLY A 16 0.83 -6.92 5.70
C GLY A 16 0.73 -8.40 5.30
N HIS A 17 1.30 -9.28 6.12
CA HIS A 17 0.81 -10.65 6.23
C HIS A 17 -0.23 -10.60 7.35
N ASP A 18 -1.51 -10.73 7.00
CA ASP A 18 -2.69 -10.71 7.88
C ASP A 18 -2.84 -9.44 8.74
N GLY A 19 -3.66 -8.50 8.27
CA GLY A 19 -3.92 -7.24 8.96
C GLY A 19 -4.89 -7.42 10.13
N ALA A 20 -4.42 -7.26 11.35
CA ALA A 20 -5.27 -7.02 12.52
C ALA A 20 -5.40 -5.51 12.77
N SER A 21 -6.62 -5.04 13.03
CA SER A 21 -6.90 -3.66 13.45
C SER A 21 -6.77 -3.56 14.97
N PHE A 22 -5.84 -2.73 15.46
CA PHE A 22 -5.46 -2.69 16.88
C PHE A 22 -6.06 -1.52 17.66
N ASN A 23 -6.95 -0.74 17.06
CA ASN A 23 -7.53 0.46 17.70
C ASN A 23 -8.44 0.16 18.90
N TYR A 24 -8.65 -1.12 19.25
CA TYR A 24 -9.60 -1.57 20.26
C TYR A 24 -9.01 -2.58 21.26
N LEU A 25 -7.69 -2.63 21.44
CA LEU A 25 -7.08 -3.52 22.43
C LEU A 25 -7.05 -2.88 23.82
N THR A 26 -7.44 -3.65 24.83
CA THR A 26 -7.27 -3.26 26.24
C THR A 26 -5.81 -3.46 26.70
N PRO A 27 -5.36 -2.77 27.76
CA PRO A 27 -3.98 -2.88 28.26
C PRO A 27 -3.55 -4.31 28.64
N LYS A 28 -4.50 -5.18 29.01
CA LYS A 28 -4.22 -6.60 29.28
C LYS A 28 -3.96 -7.39 27.99
N GLN A 29 -4.75 -7.15 26.94
CA GLN A 29 -4.60 -7.81 25.64
C GLN A 29 -3.31 -7.36 24.93
N GLU A 30 -2.91 -6.10 25.09
CA GLU A 30 -1.60 -5.64 24.60
C GLU A 30 -0.44 -6.42 25.25
N LYS A 31 -0.52 -6.69 26.56
CA LYS A 31 0.53 -7.41 27.27
C LYS A 31 0.63 -8.90 26.88
N GLU A 32 -0.49 -9.53 26.54
CA GLU A 32 -0.53 -10.91 26.05
C GLU A 32 0.00 -11.05 24.62
N LEU A 33 -0.23 -10.03 23.77
CA LEU A 33 0.19 -10.02 22.37
C LEU A 33 1.64 -9.57 22.15
N GLU A 34 2.37 -9.14 23.20
CA GLU A 34 3.75 -8.63 23.08
C GLU A 34 4.71 -9.65 22.45
N ASN A 35 4.41 -10.95 22.58
CA ASN A 35 5.19 -12.05 22.03
C ASN A 35 4.66 -12.60 20.70
N THR A 36 3.50 -12.13 20.22
CA THR A 36 2.99 -12.46 18.88
C THR A 36 3.40 -11.40 17.86
N CYS A 37 3.57 -11.80 16.60
CA CYS A 37 4.15 -11.02 15.49
C CYS A 37 3.59 -9.59 15.33
N GLN A 38 2.39 -9.35 15.86
CA GLN A 38 1.53 -8.21 15.62
C GLN A 38 1.92 -6.94 16.40
N LEU A 39 2.27 -7.02 17.69
CA LEU A 39 2.76 -5.84 18.45
C LEU A 39 4.19 -5.47 18.08
N LYS A 40 4.98 -6.45 17.64
CA LYS A 40 6.31 -6.23 17.07
C LYS A 40 6.22 -5.33 15.84
N ILE A 41 5.23 -5.53 14.98
CA ILE A 41 4.98 -4.65 13.81
C ILE A 41 4.65 -3.23 14.27
N ARG A 42 3.78 -3.02 15.28
CA ARG A 42 3.48 -1.68 15.80
C ARG A 42 4.71 -0.96 16.35
N LYS A 43 5.49 -1.62 17.23
CA LYS A 43 6.73 -1.03 17.79
C LYS A 43 7.78 -0.78 16.70
N LEU A 44 7.88 -1.64 15.68
CA LEU A 44 8.78 -1.46 14.54
C LEU A 44 8.30 -0.31 13.66
N VAL A 45 6.99 -0.14 13.48
CA VAL A 45 6.40 0.99 12.76
C VAL A 45 6.68 2.30 13.50
N GLU A 46 6.44 2.36 14.81
CA GLU A 46 6.72 3.53 15.64
C GLU A 46 8.23 3.89 15.63
N LYS A 47 9.11 2.89 15.65
CA LYS A 47 10.57 3.08 15.62
C LYS A 47 11.11 3.47 14.23
N GLU A 48 10.61 2.88 13.14
CA GLU A 48 11.12 3.13 11.78
C GLU A 48 10.39 4.24 11.01
N PHE A 49 9.16 4.59 11.37
CA PHE A 49 8.34 5.62 10.70
C PHE A 49 7.99 6.80 11.60
N GLY A 50 8.57 6.87 12.80
CA GLY A 50 8.50 8.06 13.65
C GLY A 50 9.20 9.28 13.03
N GLN A 51 10.19 9.05 12.17
CA GLN A 51 10.99 10.08 11.51
C GLN A 51 10.66 10.20 10.01
N HIS A 52 10.78 11.40 9.47
CA HIS A 52 10.64 11.63 8.03
C HIS A 52 11.74 10.90 7.26
N LYS A 53 11.37 10.26 6.16
CA LYS A 53 12.30 9.69 5.18
C LYS A 53 12.33 10.58 3.95
N THR A 54 13.51 10.74 3.38
CA THR A 54 13.72 11.42 2.10
C THR A 54 14.13 10.42 1.04
N GLY A 55 13.73 10.66 -0.20
CA GLY A 55 14.03 9.77 -1.31
C GLY A 55 13.65 10.38 -2.65
N ILE A 56 13.75 9.57 -3.70
CA ILE A 56 13.47 9.99 -5.07
C ILE A 56 12.33 9.14 -5.61
N VAL A 57 11.37 9.77 -6.28
CA VAL A 57 10.29 9.08 -6.98
C VAL A 57 10.86 8.35 -8.21
N VAL A 58 10.74 7.03 -8.24
CA VAL A 58 11.30 6.17 -9.29
C VAL A 58 10.22 5.41 -10.08
N GLY A 59 8.96 5.47 -9.65
CA GLY A 59 7.88 4.80 -10.36
C GLY A 59 6.50 5.12 -9.81
N LYS A 60 5.48 4.65 -10.52
CA LYS A 60 4.07 4.69 -10.10
C LYS A 60 3.45 3.31 -10.36
N ARG A 61 2.71 2.77 -9.39
CA ARG A 61 2.16 1.41 -9.43
C ARG A 61 0.73 1.38 -8.90
N ARG A 62 -0.14 0.63 -9.57
CA ARG A 62 -1.51 0.33 -9.12
C ARG A 62 -1.46 -0.77 -8.04
N VAL A 63 -2.09 -0.55 -6.89
CA VAL A 63 -2.06 -1.45 -5.71
C VAL A 63 -3.43 -1.49 -5.03
N GLY A 64 -4.35 -2.19 -5.67
CA GLY A 64 -5.76 -2.21 -5.31
C GLY A 64 -6.53 -2.47 -6.57
N ILE A 65 -6.21 -3.59 -7.24
CA ILE A 65 -6.84 -3.98 -8.49
C ILE A 65 -7.77 -5.12 -8.14
N GLU A 66 -9.05 -4.94 -8.46
CA GLU A 66 -10.00 -6.03 -8.55
C GLU A 66 -10.17 -6.36 -10.02
N THR A 67 -9.93 -7.63 -10.36
CA THR A 67 -10.15 -8.13 -11.70
C THR A 67 -11.42 -8.96 -11.65
N THR A 68 -12.44 -8.52 -12.37
CA THR A 68 -13.69 -9.26 -12.53
C THR A 68 -13.62 -10.01 -13.86
N LEU A 69 -13.99 -11.29 -13.82
CA LEU A 69 -14.10 -12.15 -15.00
C LEU A 69 -15.56 -12.59 -15.13
N GLU A 70 -16.17 -12.26 -16.26
CA GLU A 70 -17.59 -12.54 -16.55
C GLU A 70 -17.74 -13.11 -17.95
N GLU A 71 -18.82 -13.85 -18.20
CA GLU A 71 -19.17 -14.32 -19.53
C GLU A 71 -19.46 -13.12 -20.43
N ALA A 72 -18.82 -13.07 -21.61
CA ALA A 72 -18.97 -11.91 -22.48
C ALA A 72 -20.36 -11.92 -23.11
N GLN A 73 -21.03 -10.78 -23.10
CA GLN A 73 -22.31 -10.58 -23.78
C GLN A 73 -22.11 -9.77 -25.08
N ASN A 74 -22.94 -10.02 -26.09
CA ASN A 74 -23.06 -9.14 -27.25
C ASN A 74 -23.85 -7.86 -26.88
N HIS A 75 -24.05 -6.97 -27.86
CA HIS A 75 -24.81 -5.72 -27.65
C HIS A 75 -26.32 -5.94 -27.42
N GLU A 76 -26.81 -7.16 -27.65
CA GLU A 76 -28.19 -7.58 -27.44
C GLU A 76 -28.37 -8.31 -26.09
N GLY A 77 -27.27 -8.60 -25.37
CA GLY A 77 -27.27 -9.29 -24.09
C GLY A 77 -27.05 -10.81 -24.17
N ASP A 78 -26.86 -11.38 -25.36
CA ASP A 78 -26.62 -12.82 -25.50
C ASP A 78 -25.20 -13.21 -25.09
N PHE A 79 -25.09 -14.31 -24.36
CA PHE A 79 -23.80 -14.88 -23.97
C PHE A 79 -23.03 -15.39 -25.19
N LEU A 80 -21.74 -15.07 -25.22
CA LEU A 80 -20.77 -15.51 -26.20
C LEU A 80 -19.87 -16.59 -25.59
N ASP A 81 -19.32 -17.48 -26.42
CA ASP A 81 -18.34 -18.49 -25.99
C ASP A 81 -16.95 -17.88 -25.74
N ARG A 82 -16.90 -16.86 -24.88
CA ARG A 82 -15.68 -16.16 -24.45
C ARG A 82 -15.96 -15.42 -23.14
N PHE A 83 -14.91 -15.21 -22.35
CA PHE A 83 -14.97 -14.38 -21.15
C PHE A 83 -14.48 -12.97 -21.44
N SER A 84 -15.10 -11.99 -20.80
CA SER A 84 -14.59 -10.63 -20.66
C SER A 84 -14.01 -10.46 -19.26
N TRP A 85 -12.83 -9.83 -19.17
CA TRP A 85 -12.34 -9.33 -17.90
C TRP A 85 -12.27 -7.81 -17.93
N TYR A 86 -12.46 -7.20 -16.76
CA TYR A 86 -12.17 -5.79 -16.56
C TYR A 86 -11.52 -5.57 -15.20
N ASP A 87 -10.58 -4.63 -15.19
CA ASP A 87 -9.81 -4.27 -14.00
C ASP A 87 -10.36 -2.97 -13.39
N THR A 88 -10.83 -3.05 -12.16
CA THR A 88 -11.15 -1.88 -11.34
C THR A 88 -9.94 -1.52 -10.49
N THR A 89 -9.38 -0.33 -10.71
CA THR A 89 -8.24 0.17 -9.92
C THR A 89 -8.73 1.13 -8.83
N TYR A 90 -8.57 0.74 -7.57
CA TYR A 90 -8.95 1.52 -6.40
C TYR A 90 -7.87 2.45 -5.89
N ASP A 91 -6.59 2.08 -6.01
CA ASP A 91 -5.50 2.86 -5.42
C ASP A 91 -4.23 2.78 -6.29
N THR A 92 -3.50 3.90 -6.34
CA THR A 92 -2.23 4.02 -7.07
C THR A 92 -1.20 4.69 -6.17
N VAL A 93 -0.04 4.05 -6.04
CA VAL A 93 1.08 4.53 -5.22
C VAL A 93 2.28 4.92 -6.05
N PHE A 94 3.11 5.80 -5.50
CA PHE A 94 4.43 6.09 -6.00
C PHE A 94 5.46 5.17 -5.33
N LEU A 95 6.45 4.77 -6.12
CA LEU A 95 7.62 4.04 -5.65
C LEU A 95 8.71 5.06 -5.35
N VAL A 96 9.16 5.10 -4.10
CA VAL A 96 10.19 6.02 -3.62
C VAL A 96 11.43 5.23 -3.22
N ALA A 97 12.57 5.53 -3.84
CA ALA A 97 13.85 4.93 -3.48
C ALA A 97 14.52 5.75 -2.36
N CYS A 98 14.82 5.10 -1.23
CA CYS A 98 15.60 5.71 -0.14
C CYS A 98 16.85 4.87 0.13
N ASN A 99 18.03 5.48 0.07
CA ASN A 99 19.30 4.94 0.56
C ASN A 99 19.55 3.45 0.25
N LEU A 100 19.28 3.03 -1.00
CA LEU A 100 19.53 1.66 -1.52
C LEU A 100 18.84 0.51 -0.77
N LYS A 101 17.98 0.77 0.21
CA LYS A 101 17.29 -0.27 1.02
C LYS A 101 16.00 -0.83 0.37
N GLY A 102 15.79 -0.55 -0.91
CA GLY A 102 14.59 -0.94 -1.66
C GLY A 102 13.63 0.23 -1.90
N PHE A 103 12.42 -0.12 -2.36
CA PHE A 103 11.40 0.85 -2.76
C PHE A 103 10.26 0.90 -1.75
N TYR A 104 9.94 2.11 -1.30
CA TYR A 104 8.78 2.40 -0.49
C TYR A 104 7.56 2.67 -1.38
N LYS A 105 6.41 2.12 -1.01
CA LYS A 105 5.13 2.39 -1.67
C LYS A 105 4.42 3.48 -0.89
N VAL A 106 4.22 4.65 -1.48
CA VAL A 106 3.67 5.82 -0.80
C VAL A 106 2.52 6.39 -1.61
N ARG A 107 1.40 6.73 -0.96
CA ARG A 107 0.28 7.41 -1.61
C ARG A 107 0.67 8.83 -2.00
N GLU A 108 -0.06 9.40 -2.95
CA GLU A 108 0.20 10.77 -3.37
C GLU A 108 0.01 11.76 -2.22
N GLU A 109 -1.04 11.59 -1.40
CA GLU A 109 -1.33 12.48 -0.27
C GLU A 109 -0.27 12.46 0.86
N ASP A 110 0.53 11.39 0.93
CA ASP A 110 1.56 11.20 1.96
C ASP A 110 2.95 11.70 1.52
N LEU A 111 3.07 12.22 0.30
CA LEU A 111 4.32 12.72 -0.27
C LEU A 111 4.40 14.24 -0.25
N GLU A 112 5.49 14.75 0.31
CA GLU A 112 5.86 16.16 0.29
C GLU A 112 7.02 16.36 -0.68
N VAL A 113 6.92 17.33 -1.58
CA VAL A 113 8.05 17.69 -2.46
C VAL A 113 9.09 18.46 -1.67
N ILE A 114 10.34 18.05 -1.78
CA ILE A 114 11.50 18.80 -1.26
C ILE A 114 12.32 19.26 -2.46
N SER A 115 12.61 20.57 -2.48
CA SER A 115 13.31 21.25 -3.58
C SER A 115 14.82 21.20 -3.42
#